data_AF-A0A442VB93-F1
#
_entry.id   AF-A0A442VB93-F1
#
_cell.length_a   1.000
_cell.length_b   1.000
_cell.length_c   1.000
_cell.angle_alpha   90.00
_cell.angle_beta   90.00
_cell.angle_gamma   90.00
#
_symmetry.space_group_name_H-M   'P 1'
#
loop_
_entity.id
_entity.type
_entity.pdbx_description
1 polymer ?
#
loop_
_entity_poly.entity_id
_entity_poly.type
_entity_poly.pdbx_seq_one_letter_code
_entity_poly.pdbx_strand_id
1 'polypeptide(L)' 'MQIIRTEVTQATAPTGQPILRVIFCGESGDCVAVDLARVDGGNNEAAINRAKAVLVQIATFDWL' A
#
# COMPACT_ATOMS: atom_id res chain seq x y z
N MET A 1 4.04 -5.45 -13.15
CA MET A 1 2.59 -5.32 -12.86
C MET A 1 2.11 -3.98 -13.40
N GLN A 2 1.12 -3.95 -14.30
CA GLN A 2 0.44 -2.72 -14.72
C GLN A 2 -0.79 -2.51 -13.83
N ILE A 3 -0.89 -1.35 -13.16
CA ILE A 3 -1.93 -1.07 -12.16
C ILE A 3 -3.16 -0.47 -12.85
N ILE A 4 -4.33 -1.09 -12.67
CA ILE A 4 -5.62 -0.59 -13.18
C ILE A 4 -6.50 0.04 -12.11
N ARG A 5 -6.25 -0.27 -10.84
CA ARG A 5 -7.04 0.25 -9.72
C ARG A 5 -6.18 0.45 -8.50
N THR A 6 -6.42 1.57 -7.83
CA THR A 6 -5.82 1.91 -6.53
C THR A 6 -6.91 2.26 -5.55
N GLU A 7 -6.92 1.60 -4.40
CA GLU A 7 -7.87 1.85 -3.31
C GLU A 7 -7.10 2.28 -2.07
N VAL A 8 -7.68 3.19 -1.30
CA VAL A 8 -7.15 3.61 0.01
C VAL A 8 -8.24 3.42 1.04
N THR A 9 -8.00 2.56 2.03
CA THR A 9 -8.96 2.29 3.09
C THR A 9 -8.30 2.41 4.46
N GLN A 10 -9.10 2.80 5.46
CA GLN A 10 -8.72 2.61 6.85
C GLN A 10 -8.93 1.14 7.21
N ALA A 11 -7.99 0.58 7.96
CA ALA A 11 -8.05 -0.79 8.44
C ALA A 11 -7.47 -0.88 9.86
N THR A 12 -7.56 -2.06 10.45
CA THR A 12 -6.98 -2.37 11.76
C THR A 12 -5.92 -3.44 11.58
N ALA A 13 -4.71 -3.17 12.06
CA ALA A 13 -3.64 -4.16 12.07
C ALA A 13 -4.04 -5.34 12.97
N PRO A 14 -3.44 -6.54 12.78
CA PRO A 14 -3.69 -7.69 13.67
C PRO A 14 -3.45 -7.39 15.15
N THR A 15 -2.58 -6.42 15.44
CA THR A 15 -2.22 -5.94 16.78
C THR A 15 -3.18 -4.89 17.34
N GLY A 16 -4.24 -4.51 16.60
CA GLY A 16 -5.30 -3.60 17.04
C GLY A 16 -5.09 -2.13 16.69
N GLN A 17 -3.90 -1.73 16.21
CA GLN A 17 -3.65 -0.34 15.83
C GLN A 17 -4.35 0.04 14.52
N PRO A 18 -4.88 1.27 14.41
CA PRO A 18 -5.40 1.77 13.15
C PRO A 18 -4.27 1.95 12.14
N ILE A 19 -4.49 1.47 10.92
CA ILE A 19 -3.56 1.57 9.81
C ILE A 19 -4.26 2.12 8.58
N LEU A 20 -3.46 2.55 7.61
CA LEU A 20 -3.93 2.92 6.29
C LEU A 20 -3.47 1.84 5.30
N ARG A 21 -4.42 1.20 4.61
CA ARG A 21 -4.14 0.16 3.62
C ARG A 21 -4.32 0.73 2.23
N VAL A 22 -3.27 0.63 1.42
CA VAL A 22 -3.31 0.96 -0.01
C VAL A 22 -3.30 -0.34 -0.81
N ILE A 23 -4.28 -0.53 -1.67
CA ILE A 23 -4.41 -1.75 -2.50
C ILE A 23 -4.18 -1.37 -3.95
N PHE A 24 -3.24 -2.04 -4.61
CA PHE A 24 -2.97 -1.89 -6.03
C PHE A 24 -3.38 -3.19 -6.74
N CYS A 25 -4.34 -3.10 -7.66
CA CYS A 25 -4.76 -4.24 -8.46
C CYS A 25 -4.25 -4.10 -9.89
N GLY A 26 -3.64 -5.18 -10.39
CA GLY A 26 -3.10 -5.26 -11.72
C GLY A 26 -4.08 -5.83 -12.76
N GLU A 27 -3.74 -5.69 -14.03
CA GLU A 27 -4.54 -6.19 -15.16
C GLU A 27 -4.81 -7.70 -15.11
N SER A 28 -3.86 -8.48 -14.59
CA SER A 28 -3.98 -9.94 -14.45
C SER A 28 -4.93 -10.39 -13.34
N GLY A 29 -5.51 -9.45 -12.58
CA GLY A 29 -6.39 -9.74 -11.44
C GLY A 29 -5.65 -9.84 -10.09
N ASP A 30 -4.32 -9.88 -10.09
CA ASP A 30 -3.52 -9.86 -8.86
C ASP A 30 -3.63 -8.51 -8.16
N CYS A 31 -3.78 -8.52 -6.83
CA CYS A 31 -3.75 -7.31 -6.02
C CYS A 31 -2.67 -7.40 -4.93
N VAL A 32 -1.96 -6.30 -4.70
CA VAL A 32 -0.99 -6.15 -3.63
C VAL A 32 -1.49 -5.09 -2.65
N ALA A 33 -1.53 -5.43 -1.37
CA ALA A 33 -1.88 -4.50 -0.30
C ALA A 33 -0.61 -4.06 0.44
N VAL A 34 -0.48 -2.76 0.67
CA VAL A 34 0.57 -2.16 1.49
C VAL A 34 -0.09 -1.52 2.71
N ASP A 35 0.22 -2.07 3.88
CA ASP A 35 -0.21 -1.54 5.16
C ASP A 35 0.79 -0.51 5.66
N LEU A 36 0.31 0.71 5.90
CA LEU A 36 1.08 1.84 6.37
C LEU A 36 0.61 2.26 7.75
N ALA A 37 1.54 2.71 8.59
CA ALA A 37 1.19 3.42 9.80
C ALA A 37 0.34 4.64 9.45
N ARG A 38 -0.73 4.87 10.22
CA ARG A 38 -1.58 6.03 10.06
C ARG A 38 -0.77 7.29 10.42
N VAL A 39 -0.78 8.28 9.54
CA VAL A 39 -0.25 9.61 9.82
C VAL A 39 -1.44 10.56 9.81
N ASP A 40 -1.71 11.17 10.95
CA ASP A 40 -2.84 12.10 11.08
C ASP A 40 -2.65 13.30 10.13
N GLY A 41 -3.71 13.64 9.38
CA GLY A 41 -3.72 14.73 8.41
C GLY A 41 -3.17 14.41 7.01
N GLY A 42 -2.78 13.16 6.72
CA GLY A 42 -2.33 12.77 5.37
C GLY A 42 -3.48 12.62 4.36
N ASN A 43 -3.32 13.15 3.14
CA ASN A 43 -4.24 12.89 2.03
C ASN A 43 -3.99 11.49 1.41
N ASN A 44 -4.95 10.99 0.62
CA ASN A 44 -4.85 9.69 -0.06
C ASN A 44 -3.64 9.61 -1.02
N GLU A 45 -3.29 10.69 -1.70
CA GLU A 45 -2.16 10.74 -2.63
C GLU A 45 -0.81 10.54 -1.92
N ALA A 46 -0.61 11.15 -0.76
CA ALA A 46 0.56 10.96 0.08
C ALA A 46 0.66 9.52 0.59
N ALA A 47 -0.47 8.86 0.86
CA ALA A 47 -0.49 7.43 1.18
C ALA A 47 -0.09 6.56 -0.01
N ILE A 48 -0.63 6.85 -1.19
CA ILE A 48 -0.31 6.14 -2.44
C ILE A 48 1.19 6.28 -2.76
N ASN A 49 1.76 7.48 -2.65
CA ASN A 49 3.18 7.72 -2.93
C ASN A 49 4.09 6.95 -1.96
N ARG A 50 3.74 6.92 -0.66
CA ARG A 50 4.47 6.11 0.33
C ARG A 50 4.37 4.61 0.03
N ALA A 51 3.18 4.12 -0.31
CA ALA A 51 2.98 2.72 -0.64
C ALA A 51 3.77 2.30 -1.90
N LYS A 52 3.81 3.16 -2.93
CA LYS A 52 4.66 2.94 -4.12
C LYS A 52 6.14 2.86 -3.77
N ALA A 53 6.63 3.74 -2.89
CA ALA A 53 8.03 3.72 -2.46
C ALA A 53 8.39 2.39 -1.78
N VAL A 54 7.50 1.87 -0.92
CA VAL A 54 7.68 0.55 -0.28
C VAL A 54 7.74 -0.57 -1.32
N LEU A 55 6.85 -0.57 -2.33
CA LEU A 55 6.87 -1.60 -3.38
C LEU A 55 8.14 -1.57 -4.24
N VAL A 56 8.60 -0.37 -4.62
CA VAL A 56 9.89 -0.21 -5.34
C VAL A 56 11.03 -0.76 -4.51
N GLN A 57 11.03 -0.49 -3.20
CA GLN A 57 12.03 -1.02 -2.28
C GLN A 57 11.99 -2.54 -2.21
N ILE A 58 10.81 -3.16 -2.08
CA ILE A 58 10.68 -4.62 -2.04
C ILE A 58 11.21 -5.27 -3.33
N ALA A 59 10.93 -4.68 -4.49
CA ALA A 59 11.48 -5.16 -5.77
C ALA A 59 13.00 -4.95 -5.91
N THR A 60 13.58 -4.08 -5.09
CA THR A 60 15.03 -3.80 -5.05
C THR A 60 15.73 -4.66 -4.00
N PHE A 61 15.04 -4.98 -2.90
CA PHE A 61 15.45 -6.00 -1.94
C PHE A 61 15.19 -7.38 -2.55
N ASP A 62 15.97 -7.74 -3.58
CA ASP A 62 16.07 -9.13 -4.00
C ASP A 62 16.49 -9.94 -2.78
N TRP A 63 15.62 -10.86 -2.33
CA TRP A 63 15.95 -11.83 -1.30
C TRP A 63 16.98 -12.79 -1.92
N LEU A 64 18.27 -12.55 -1.65
CA LEU A 64 19.34 -13.54 -1.84
C LEU A 64 19.05 -14.83 -1.07
#